data_AF-A0A1V4PN99-F1
#
_entry.id   AF-A0A1V4PN99-F1
#
_cell.length_a   1.000
_cell.length_b   1.000
_cell.length_c   1.000
_cell.angle_alpha   90.00
_cell.angle_beta   90.00
_cell.angle_gamma   90.00
#
_symmetry.space_group_name_H-M   'P 1'
#
loop_
_entity.id
_entity.type
_entity.pdbx_description
1 polymer ?
#
loop_
_entity_poly.entity_id
_entity_poly.type
_entity_poly.pdbx_seq_one_letter_code
_entity_poly.pdbx_strand_id
1 'polypeptide(L)'
;MTTTADLCGAELTDSADAARRIGAECLTDGPIGAIGLEIEAHCFDLADPMRRPGWAELTEVIATVPPMPGGSPITVEPGGAVELSGPPADSVLPAIASMRTDRAVLTKAFAEHGLGLVLLGADPLRPPERVNPGDRYRAMEQFFAASGTVDAGAAMMTSTASVQVNLDAGPRAGWAERVRLAHALGPTMIAISANSPLLGGEPSGWRSTRQRVWSRLDTARTGPVLGASGGDPADDWVSYALKAPVMLVQGMGTAPTTPLTQVVPFADWADGRALLGGRRPTAADLDYHLTTLFPPVRPRGFLEIRYLDSTPDDVWPAVVFTLATLLDDPSAVEVAAEATEPVATEWDLAARVGLGDERLRTAALRCVQTVAELAPPELRAPMQRLLRRVELGRSSADDFTDLVAGSTVPAAVSRLAGMTA
;
A
#
# COMPACT_ATOMS: atom_id res chain seq x y z
N MET A 1 -3.87 -12.93 36.71
CA MET A 1 -3.67 -14.36 36.39
C MET A 1 -4.85 -14.82 35.57
N THR A 2 -4.82 -14.51 34.28
CA THR A 2 -5.72 -15.05 33.27
C THR A 2 -5.12 -16.39 32.87
N THR A 3 -5.84 -17.47 33.11
CA THR A 3 -5.41 -18.83 32.74
C THR A 3 -5.22 -18.91 31.23
N THR A 4 -4.24 -19.71 30.79
CA THR A 4 -3.87 -20.00 29.39
C THR A 4 -5.02 -20.49 28.50
N ALA A 5 -6.20 -20.74 29.05
CA ALA A 5 -7.41 -21.12 28.33
C ALA A 5 -8.15 -19.94 27.65
N ASP A 6 -7.95 -18.70 28.10
CA ASP A 6 -8.68 -17.52 27.56
C ASP A 6 -8.11 -16.98 26.24
N LEU A 7 -6.97 -17.50 25.76
CA LEU A 7 -6.38 -17.13 24.47
C LEU A 7 -6.77 -18.09 23.34
N CYS A 8 -7.49 -19.17 23.65
CA CYS A 8 -7.99 -20.10 22.65
C CYS A 8 -9.46 -19.73 22.37
N GLY A 9 -9.66 -18.69 21.55
CA GLY A 9 -10.99 -18.36 21.05
C GLY A 9 -11.66 -19.60 20.45
N ALA A 10 -12.99 -19.65 20.48
CA ALA A 10 -13.73 -20.78 19.92
C ALA A 10 -13.34 -21.02 18.45
N GLU A 11 -13.12 -22.28 18.09
CA GLU A 11 -12.89 -22.69 16.69
C GLU A 11 -14.10 -22.32 15.82
N LEU A 12 -13.83 -21.92 14.59
CA LEU A 12 -14.84 -21.74 13.56
C LEU A 12 -15.47 -23.09 13.23
N THR A 13 -16.79 -23.10 13.04
CA THR A 13 -17.52 -24.34 12.77
C THR A 13 -17.24 -24.92 11.39
N ASP A 14 -17.11 -24.04 10.38
CA ASP A 14 -16.89 -24.36 8.98
C ASP A 14 -16.54 -23.09 8.18
N SER A 15 -16.29 -23.26 6.88
CA SER A 15 -16.09 -22.14 5.95
C SER A 15 -17.32 -21.22 5.82
N ALA A 16 -18.53 -21.68 6.12
CA ALA A 16 -19.73 -20.84 6.12
C ALA A 16 -19.75 -19.87 7.31
N ASP A 17 -19.22 -20.25 8.47
CA ASP A 17 -19.00 -19.34 9.59
C ASP A 17 -17.96 -18.28 9.30
N ALA A 18 -16.84 -18.68 8.68
CA ALA A 18 -15.84 -17.74 8.20
C ALA A 18 -16.44 -16.77 7.17
N ALA A 19 -17.22 -17.26 6.21
CA ALA A 19 -17.89 -16.45 5.19
C ALA A 19 -18.78 -15.35 5.80
N ARG A 20 -19.60 -15.70 6.80
CA ARG A 20 -20.48 -14.72 7.47
C ARG A 20 -19.67 -13.61 8.15
N ARG A 21 -18.56 -13.95 8.80
CA ARG A 21 -17.68 -12.98 9.47
C ARG A 21 -17.00 -12.05 8.46
N ILE A 22 -16.38 -12.62 7.42
CA ILE A 22 -15.73 -11.85 6.34
C ILE A 22 -16.75 -10.90 5.67
N GLY A 23 -17.94 -11.39 5.35
CA GLY A 23 -18.98 -10.59 4.71
C GLY A 23 -19.51 -9.46 5.60
N ALA A 24 -19.64 -9.71 6.92
CA ALA A 24 -20.12 -8.71 7.87
C ALA A 24 -19.14 -7.54 8.09
N GLU A 25 -17.84 -7.81 7.96
CA GLU A 25 -16.76 -6.83 8.20
C GLU A 25 -16.13 -6.28 6.91
N CYS A 26 -16.65 -6.68 5.74
CA CYS A 26 -16.10 -6.30 4.44
C CYS A 26 -16.11 -4.78 4.23
N LEU A 27 -17.29 -4.15 4.34
CA LEU A 27 -17.53 -2.72 4.14
C LEU A 27 -18.57 -2.22 5.13
N THR A 28 -18.45 -0.97 5.58
CA THR A 28 -19.38 -0.34 6.53
C THR A 28 -20.37 0.54 5.78
N ASP A 29 -21.66 0.38 6.05
CA ASP A 29 -22.71 1.21 5.44
C ASP A 29 -22.73 2.57 6.14
N GLY A 30 -22.61 3.65 5.37
CA GLY A 30 -22.45 4.98 5.95
C GLY A 30 -22.35 6.09 4.90
N PRO A 31 -22.12 7.34 5.34
CA PRO A 31 -21.83 8.43 4.43
C PRO A 31 -20.47 8.23 3.74
N ILE A 32 -20.25 8.97 2.66
CA ILE A 32 -18.92 9.20 2.10
C ILE A 32 -18.33 10.43 2.79
N GLY A 33 -17.05 10.39 3.17
CA GLY A 33 -16.31 11.59 3.55
C GLY A 33 -15.04 11.32 4.34
N ALA A 34 -15.06 10.34 5.25
CA ALA A 34 -13.90 10.08 6.07
C ALA A 34 -12.79 9.43 5.24
N ILE A 35 -11.57 9.91 5.51
CA ILE A 35 -10.37 9.46 4.81
C ILE A 35 -9.19 9.34 5.78
N GLY A 36 -8.49 8.21 5.71
CA GLY A 36 -7.20 7.97 6.35
C GLY A 36 -6.09 7.93 5.31
N LEU A 37 -4.88 8.35 5.70
CA LEU A 37 -3.70 8.31 4.84
C LEU A 37 -2.57 7.59 5.55
N GLU A 38 -1.88 6.72 4.82
CA GLU A 38 -0.65 6.10 5.27
C GLU A 38 0.46 6.47 4.28
N ILE A 39 1.63 6.88 4.77
CA ILE A 39 2.77 7.11 3.87
C ILE A 39 4.07 6.57 4.44
N GLU A 40 4.70 5.71 3.66
CA GLU A 40 5.98 5.07 3.96
C GLU A 40 7.13 5.85 3.30
N ALA A 41 8.26 5.97 4.00
CA ALA A 41 9.48 6.58 3.52
C ALA A 41 10.69 5.68 3.77
N HIS A 42 11.57 5.54 2.78
CA HIS A 42 12.84 4.83 2.97
C HIS A 42 13.76 5.66 3.86
N CYS A 43 14.32 5.05 4.90
CA CYS A 43 15.30 5.68 5.77
C CYS A 43 16.73 5.40 5.27
N PHE A 44 17.53 6.46 5.10
CA PHE A 44 18.92 6.42 4.67
C PHE A 44 19.83 7.10 5.69
N ASP A 45 21.01 6.55 5.93
CA ASP A 45 22.07 7.25 6.65
C ASP A 45 22.68 8.36 5.76
N LEU A 46 22.79 9.57 6.30
CA LEU A 46 23.27 10.75 5.58
C LEU A 46 24.80 10.78 5.41
N ALA A 47 25.57 9.98 6.15
CA ALA A 47 27.01 9.82 5.95
C ALA A 47 27.34 8.66 4.98
N ASP A 48 26.54 7.59 5.00
CA ASP A 48 26.68 6.42 4.13
C ASP A 48 25.31 5.88 3.67
N PRO A 49 24.79 6.30 2.51
CA PRO A 49 23.50 5.83 2.00
C PRO A 49 23.41 4.32 1.75
N MET A 50 24.54 3.59 1.67
CA MET A 50 24.53 2.13 1.56
C MET A 50 24.23 1.47 2.90
N ARG A 51 24.55 2.11 4.03
CA ARG A 51 24.23 1.60 5.36
C ARG A 51 22.72 1.63 5.56
N ARG A 52 22.15 0.48 5.89
CA ARG A 52 20.75 0.37 6.32
C ARG A 52 20.67 0.62 7.83
N PRO A 53 19.90 1.61 8.31
CA PRO A 53 19.64 1.77 9.73
C PRO A 53 18.96 0.52 10.32
N GLY A 54 19.43 0.10 11.48
CA GLY A 54 18.94 -1.12 12.13
C GLY A 54 17.62 -0.90 12.88
N TRP A 55 16.93 -1.99 13.24
CA TRP A 55 15.65 -1.91 13.98
C TRP A 55 15.76 -1.17 15.32
N ALA A 56 16.81 -1.46 16.10
CA ALA A 56 17.03 -0.82 17.39
C ALA A 56 17.27 0.69 17.24
N GLU A 57 18.13 1.08 16.30
CA GLU A 57 18.43 2.47 15.96
C GLU A 57 17.15 3.23 15.55
N LEU A 58 16.37 2.67 14.61
CA LEU A 58 15.10 3.28 14.18
C LEU A 58 14.13 3.45 15.35
N THR A 59 14.01 2.44 16.21
CA THR A 59 13.13 2.49 17.39
C THR A 59 13.58 3.56 18.39
N GLU A 60 14.90 3.68 18.62
CA GLU A 60 15.48 4.70 19.49
C GLU A 60 15.22 6.11 18.94
N VAL A 61 15.41 6.34 17.63
CA VAL A 61 15.11 7.63 16.99
C VAL A 61 13.61 7.94 17.11
N ILE A 62 12.73 6.99 16.83
CA ILE A 62 11.27 7.16 16.95
C ILE A 62 10.87 7.54 18.39
N ALA A 63 11.52 6.97 19.41
CA ALA A 63 11.25 7.30 20.81
C ALA A 63 11.61 8.74 21.18
N THR A 64 12.43 9.43 20.39
CA THR A 64 12.75 10.86 20.58
C THR A 64 11.75 11.80 19.91
N VAL A 65 10.92 11.28 19.00
CA VAL A 65 9.97 12.11 18.25
C VAL A 65 8.89 12.63 19.20
N PRO A 66 8.60 13.94 19.19
CA PRO A 66 7.52 14.48 20.01
C PRO A 66 6.15 13.93 19.55
N PRO A 67 5.10 14.06 20.38
CA PRO A 67 3.74 13.76 19.94
C PRO A 67 3.41 14.47 18.62
N MET A 68 2.91 13.71 17.65
CA MET A 68 2.60 14.22 16.32
C MET A 68 1.44 15.23 16.36
N PRO A 69 1.58 16.44 15.80
CA PRO A 69 0.50 17.43 15.78
C PRO A 69 -0.77 16.94 15.09
N GLY A 70 -0.63 16.17 14.00
CA GLY A 70 -1.70 15.51 13.26
C GLY A 70 -2.09 14.13 13.83
N GLY A 71 -1.40 13.66 14.87
CA GLY A 71 -1.73 12.45 15.60
C GLY A 71 -1.34 11.13 14.93
N SER A 72 -0.56 11.16 13.85
CA SER A 72 -0.11 9.92 13.18
C SER A 72 0.77 9.07 14.10
N PRO A 73 0.45 7.79 14.37
CA PRO A 73 1.42 6.85 14.91
C PRO A 73 2.55 6.62 13.91
N ILE A 74 3.73 6.31 14.45
CA ILE A 74 4.90 5.93 13.65
C ILE A 74 5.09 4.42 13.76
N THR A 75 5.23 3.76 12.62
CA THR A 75 5.54 2.33 12.49
C THR A 75 6.78 2.15 11.61
N VAL A 76 7.35 0.94 11.65
CA VAL A 76 8.54 0.59 10.86
C VAL A 76 8.26 -0.71 10.11
N GLU A 77 8.32 -0.62 8.78
CA GLU A 77 8.17 -1.73 7.87
C GLU A 77 9.37 -2.70 7.95
N PRO A 78 9.26 -3.95 7.46
CA PRO A 78 10.27 -4.98 7.67
C PRO A 78 11.69 -4.61 7.24
N GLY A 79 11.82 -3.82 6.18
CA GLY A 79 13.11 -3.32 5.66
C GLY A 79 13.59 -2.01 6.26
N GLY A 80 12.89 -1.45 7.24
CA GLY A 80 13.25 -0.20 7.91
C GLY A 80 12.68 1.05 7.25
N ALA A 81 11.72 0.93 6.32
CA ALA A 81 10.94 2.09 5.90
C ALA A 81 10.08 2.57 7.07
N VAL A 82 9.99 3.88 7.26
CA VAL A 82 9.24 4.51 8.36
C VAL A 82 7.91 4.98 7.82
N GLU A 83 6.84 4.60 8.49
CA GLU A 83 5.47 4.90 8.09
C GLU A 83 4.82 5.87 9.07
N LEU A 84 4.02 6.78 8.52
CA LEU A 84 3.03 7.54 9.26
C LEU A 84 1.64 7.05 8.87
N SER A 85 0.81 6.71 9.85
CA SER A 85 -0.59 6.31 9.65
C SER A 85 -1.53 7.36 10.27
N GLY A 86 -2.00 8.31 9.48
CA GLY A 86 -2.86 9.38 9.99
C GLY A 86 -4.19 8.87 10.55
N PRO A 87 -4.75 9.48 11.61
CA PRO A 87 -6.11 9.20 12.04
C PRO A 87 -7.11 9.55 10.92
N PRO A 88 -8.31 8.92 10.91
CA PRO A 88 -9.33 9.29 9.94
C PRO A 88 -9.73 10.76 10.13
N ALA A 89 -9.75 11.51 9.04
CA ALA A 89 -10.22 12.89 9.00
C ALA A 89 -11.53 12.99 8.22
N ASP A 90 -12.33 14.03 8.50
CA ASP A 90 -13.66 14.23 7.89
C ASP A 90 -13.63 14.49 6.38
N SER A 91 -12.48 14.82 5.81
CA SER A 91 -12.29 14.99 4.37
C SER A 91 -10.80 15.00 3.99
N VAL A 92 -10.52 14.95 2.68
CA VAL A 92 -9.16 14.83 2.14
C VAL A 92 -8.24 16.01 2.48
N LEU A 93 -8.77 17.24 2.62
CA LEU A 93 -7.96 18.42 2.91
C LEU A 93 -7.35 18.40 4.32
N PRO A 94 -8.12 18.22 5.42
CA PRO A 94 -7.54 18.10 6.75
C PRO A 94 -6.63 16.87 6.89
N ALA A 95 -6.92 15.76 6.20
CA ALA A 95 -6.02 14.60 6.17
C ALA A 95 -4.66 14.97 5.55
N ILE A 96 -4.65 15.60 4.37
CA ILE A 96 -3.42 16.08 3.72
C ILE A 96 -2.67 17.06 4.63
N ALA A 97 -3.37 18.04 5.22
CA ALA A 97 -2.73 19.06 6.06
C ALA A 97 -2.07 18.45 7.31
N SER A 98 -2.75 17.52 7.97
CA SER A 98 -2.25 16.82 9.16
C SER A 98 -1.04 15.95 8.81
N MET A 99 -1.14 15.16 7.75
CA MET A 99 -0.06 14.30 7.28
C MET A 99 1.19 15.10 6.85
N ARG A 100 1.02 16.27 6.19
CA ARG A 100 2.15 17.17 5.86
C ARG A 100 2.84 17.70 7.12
N THR A 101 2.05 18.02 8.14
CA THR A 101 2.58 18.52 9.43
C THR A 101 3.39 17.44 10.13
N ASP A 102 2.85 16.22 10.21
CA ASP A 102 3.53 15.08 10.84
C ASP A 102 4.78 14.66 10.07
N ARG A 103 4.73 14.66 8.74
CA ARG A 103 5.90 14.49 7.86
C ARG A 103 7.02 15.46 8.19
N ALA A 104 6.72 16.74 8.34
CA ALA A 104 7.72 17.76 8.62
C ALA A 104 8.38 17.54 10.00
N VAL A 105 7.60 17.15 11.02
CA VAL A 105 8.11 16.82 12.35
C VAL A 105 9.00 15.58 12.30
N LEU A 106 8.54 14.51 11.65
CA LEU A 106 9.25 13.25 11.54
C LEU A 106 10.60 13.45 10.80
N THR A 107 10.58 14.09 9.63
CA THR A 107 11.78 14.33 8.83
C THR A 107 12.80 15.15 9.60
N LYS A 108 12.38 16.16 10.36
CA LYS A 108 13.28 16.94 11.21
C LYS A 108 13.92 16.08 12.32
N ALA A 109 13.13 15.28 13.03
CA ALA A 109 13.62 14.44 14.12
C ALA A 109 14.64 13.38 13.64
N PHE A 110 14.40 12.78 12.47
CA PHE A 110 15.34 11.85 11.86
C PHE A 110 16.63 12.55 11.39
N ALA A 111 16.53 13.75 10.83
CA ALA A 111 17.70 14.52 10.39
C ALA A 111 18.63 14.90 11.56
N GLU A 112 18.09 15.15 12.76
CA GLU A 112 18.88 15.39 13.99
C GLU A 112 19.74 14.18 14.38
N HIS A 113 19.40 12.99 13.90
CA HIS A 113 20.14 11.74 14.11
C HIS A 113 20.98 11.32 12.89
N GLY A 114 21.16 12.21 11.91
CA GLY A 114 21.91 11.89 10.69
C GLY A 114 21.19 10.92 9.76
N LEU A 115 19.86 10.83 9.84
CA LEU A 115 19.03 10.00 8.99
C LEU A 115 18.11 10.84 8.10
N GLY A 116 17.98 10.46 6.83
CA GLY A 116 17.07 11.08 5.87
C GLY A 116 15.91 10.15 5.52
N LEU A 117 14.72 10.72 5.35
CA LEU A 117 13.51 10.01 4.92
C LEU A 117 13.17 10.37 3.48
N VAL A 118 13.18 9.38 2.59
CA VAL A 118 13.03 9.57 1.14
C VAL A 118 11.77 8.88 0.63
N LEU A 119 10.97 9.61 -0.16
CA LEU A 119 9.74 9.13 -0.77
C LEU A 119 10.02 8.59 -2.18
N LEU A 120 10.17 7.28 -2.27
CA LEU A 120 10.34 6.51 -3.51
C LEU A 120 9.55 5.21 -3.37
N GLY A 121 8.96 4.71 -4.46
CA GLY A 121 8.17 3.48 -4.41
C GLY A 121 8.99 2.22 -4.13
N ALA A 122 10.30 2.26 -4.40
CA ALA A 122 11.22 1.18 -4.12
C ALA A 122 12.61 1.73 -3.74
N ASP A 123 13.34 0.96 -2.93
CA ASP A 123 14.71 1.29 -2.53
C ASP A 123 15.62 1.21 -3.76
N PRO A 124 16.10 2.35 -4.28
CA PRO A 124 16.81 2.39 -5.56
C PRO A 124 18.24 1.89 -5.43
N LEU A 125 18.75 1.72 -4.20
CA LEU A 125 20.17 1.59 -3.93
C LEU A 125 20.53 0.26 -3.27
N ARG A 126 19.83 -0.09 -2.17
CA ARG A 126 20.23 -1.21 -1.32
C ARG A 126 19.49 -2.49 -1.71
N PRO A 127 20.13 -3.67 -1.63
CA PRO A 127 19.42 -4.93 -1.83
C PRO A 127 18.32 -5.13 -0.78
N PRO A 128 17.31 -5.97 -1.07
CA PRO A 128 16.33 -6.42 -0.09
C PRO A 128 16.98 -7.03 1.15
N GLU A 129 16.63 -6.51 2.32
CA GLU A 129 17.16 -6.94 3.61
C GLU A 129 16.18 -6.59 4.73
N ARG A 130 15.81 -7.57 5.55
CA ARG A 130 14.95 -7.38 6.71
C ARG A 130 15.76 -6.91 7.91
N VAL A 131 15.32 -5.84 8.54
CA VAL A 131 15.84 -5.36 9.84
C VAL A 131 14.90 -5.71 10.99
N ASN A 132 13.60 -5.84 10.73
CA ASN A 132 12.60 -6.15 11.75
C ASN A 132 12.82 -7.58 12.31
N PRO A 133 12.96 -7.76 13.65
CA PRO A 133 13.22 -9.07 14.25
C PRO A 133 11.97 -9.96 14.39
N GLY A 134 10.79 -9.44 14.08
CA GLY A 134 9.49 -10.06 14.34
C GLY A 134 9.28 -11.40 13.64
N ASP A 135 8.76 -12.36 14.42
CA ASP A 135 8.48 -13.73 14.00
C ASP A 135 7.56 -13.83 12.78
N ARG A 136 6.61 -12.90 12.64
CA ARG A 136 5.73 -12.78 11.47
C ARG A 136 6.54 -12.72 10.17
N TYR A 137 7.50 -11.81 10.10
CA TYR A 137 8.23 -11.55 8.85
C TYR A 137 9.22 -12.67 8.53
N ARG A 138 9.83 -13.29 9.56
CA ARG A 138 10.62 -14.52 9.39
C ARG A 138 9.78 -15.66 8.81
N ALA A 139 8.52 -15.81 9.25
CA ALA A 139 7.61 -16.80 8.68
C ALA A 139 7.21 -16.44 7.23
N MET A 140 6.97 -15.17 6.93
CA MET A 140 6.69 -14.72 5.56
C MET A 140 7.84 -15.03 4.59
N GLU A 141 9.09 -14.81 5.00
CA GLU A 141 10.28 -15.18 4.19
C GLU A 141 10.29 -16.68 3.86
N GLN A 142 10.00 -17.53 4.84
CA GLN A 142 9.94 -18.99 4.67
C GLN A 142 8.78 -19.41 3.77
N PHE A 143 7.61 -18.74 3.88
CA PHE A 143 6.49 -18.93 2.98
C PHE A 143 6.88 -18.60 1.53
N PHE A 144 7.48 -17.42 1.29
CA PHE A 144 7.88 -17.01 -0.06
C PHE A 144 8.97 -17.88 -0.67
N ALA A 145 9.88 -18.39 0.17
CA ALA A 145 10.84 -19.41 -0.26
C ALA A 145 10.14 -20.70 -0.71
N ALA A 146 9.15 -21.18 0.05
CA ALA A 146 8.40 -22.38 -0.29
C ALA A 146 7.50 -22.21 -1.53
N SER A 147 6.94 -21.02 -1.75
CA SER A 147 6.12 -20.71 -2.93
C SER A 147 6.92 -20.37 -4.19
N GLY A 148 8.26 -20.32 -4.11
CA GLY A 148 9.13 -19.99 -5.24
C GLY A 148 9.12 -18.51 -5.63
N THR A 149 8.71 -17.61 -4.72
CA THR A 149 8.61 -16.16 -4.94
C THR A 149 9.55 -15.37 -4.02
N VAL A 150 10.64 -15.99 -3.55
CA VAL A 150 11.56 -15.44 -2.54
C VAL A 150 12.04 -14.02 -2.85
N ASP A 151 12.47 -13.74 -4.07
CA ASP A 151 13.00 -12.42 -4.44
C ASP A 151 11.92 -11.34 -4.42
N ALA A 152 10.74 -11.65 -4.94
CA ALA A 152 9.60 -10.73 -4.94
C ALA A 152 9.05 -10.53 -3.52
N GLY A 153 8.99 -11.59 -2.72
CA GLY A 153 8.57 -11.54 -1.32
C GLY A 153 9.51 -10.69 -0.46
N ALA A 154 10.82 -10.90 -0.60
CA ALA A 154 11.83 -10.09 0.07
C ALA A 154 11.72 -8.62 -0.36
N ALA A 155 11.70 -8.34 -1.66
CA ALA A 155 11.58 -6.96 -2.15
C ALA A 155 10.29 -6.27 -1.67
N MET A 156 9.14 -6.96 -1.73
CA MET A 156 7.85 -6.44 -1.27
C MET A 156 7.94 -6.03 0.21
N MET A 157 8.49 -6.91 1.04
CA MET A 157 8.58 -6.68 2.48
C MET A 157 9.60 -5.61 2.87
N THR A 158 10.72 -5.49 2.14
CA THR A 158 11.88 -4.75 2.65
C THR A 158 12.34 -3.58 1.80
N SER A 159 11.84 -3.49 0.57
CA SER A 159 12.39 -2.58 -0.44
C SER A 159 11.31 -1.83 -1.21
N THR A 160 10.06 -1.84 -0.75
CA THR A 160 9.01 -1.00 -1.33
C THR A 160 8.46 -0.04 -0.29
N ALA A 161 7.93 1.08 -0.76
CA ALA A 161 7.22 2.06 0.07
C ALA A 161 6.01 2.63 -0.69
N SER A 162 4.94 2.96 0.01
CA SER A 162 3.67 3.38 -0.59
C SER A 162 3.06 4.67 -0.01
N VAL A 163 2.10 5.22 -0.76
CA VAL A 163 1.02 6.04 -0.22
C VAL A 163 -0.22 5.17 -0.24
N GLN A 164 -0.89 4.98 0.89
CA GLN A 164 -2.17 4.27 0.96
C GLN A 164 -3.28 5.25 1.31
N VAL A 165 -4.46 5.04 0.70
CA VAL A 165 -5.62 5.91 0.87
C VAL A 165 -6.80 5.07 1.35
N ASN A 166 -7.32 5.39 2.53
CA ASN A 166 -8.38 4.66 3.20
C ASN A 166 -9.67 5.49 3.10
N LEU A 167 -10.65 5.05 2.31
CA LEU A 167 -11.88 5.80 2.04
C LEU A 167 -13.10 5.05 2.55
N ASP A 168 -14.06 5.77 3.15
CA ASP A 168 -15.37 5.19 3.46
C ASP A 168 -15.97 4.47 2.24
N ALA A 169 -16.66 3.35 2.51
CA ALA A 169 -17.36 2.60 1.48
C ALA A 169 -18.60 3.33 0.93
N GLY A 170 -19.13 4.28 1.71
CA GLY A 170 -20.36 4.98 1.38
C GLY A 170 -21.61 4.11 1.54
N PRO A 171 -22.76 4.56 1.00
CA PRO A 171 -24.03 3.85 1.15
C PRO A 171 -23.98 2.49 0.45
N ARG A 172 -24.53 1.45 1.09
CA ARG A 172 -24.52 0.06 0.60
C ARG A 172 -25.00 -0.09 -0.84
N ALA A 173 -25.99 0.70 -1.25
CA ALA A 173 -26.52 0.67 -2.62
C ALA A 173 -25.48 1.01 -3.70
N GLY A 174 -24.42 1.76 -3.35
CA GLY A 174 -23.36 2.18 -4.27
C GLY A 174 -22.06 1.38 -4.18
N TRP A 175 -21.93 0.42 -3.25
CA TRP A 175 -20.67 -0.30 -3.02
C TRP A 175 -20.12 -0.97 -4.28
N ALA A 176 -20.96 -1.68 -5.04
CA ALA A 176 -20.54 -2.39 -6.24
C ALA A 176 -19.91 -1.44 -7.28
N GLU A 177 -20.52 -0.28 -7.49
CA GLU A 177 -20.00 0.72 -8.44
C GLU A 177 -18.72 1.38 -7.94
N ARG A 178 -18.70 1.78 -6.66
CA ARG A 178 -17.52 2.42 -6.05
C ARG A 178 -16.31 1.48 -6.03
N VAL A 179 -16.49 0.20 -5.70
CA VAL A 179 -15.41 -0.81 -5.71
C VAL A 179 -14.91 -1.07 -7.13
N ARG A 180 -15.82 -1.15 -8.12
CA ARG A 180 -15.43 -1.30 -9.53
C ARG A 180 -14.62 -0.09 -10.01
N LEU A 181 -15.06 1.12 -9.69
CA LEU A 181 -14.35 2.34 -10.07
C LEU A 181 -12.99 2.44 -9.39
N ALA A 182 -12.89 2.10 -8.10
CA ALA A 182 -11.62 2.09 -7.37
C ALA A 182 -10.57 1.17 -8.03
N HIS A 183 -11.00 0.02 -8.57
CA HIS A 183 -10.14 -0.85 -9.36
C HIS A 183 -9.86 -0.31 -10.77
N ALA A 184 -10.87 0.22 -11.47
CA ALA A 184 -10.71 0.79 -12.81
C ALA A 184 -9.74 1.98 -12.83
N LEU A 185 -9.71 2.77 -11.75
CA LEU A 185 -8.74 3.85 -11.53
C LEU A 185 -7.31 3.36 -11.33
N GLY A 186 -7.12 2.11 -10.90
CA GLY A 186 -5.83 1.54 -10.53
C GLY A 186 -4.72 1.77 -11.58
N PRO A 187 -4.87 1.28 -12.82
CA PRO A 187 -3.87 1.49 -13.87
C PRO A 187 -3.55 2.97 -14.13
N THR A 188 -4.56 3.83 -14.22
CA THR A 188 -4.37 5.28 -14.42
C THR A 188 -3.60 5.91 -13.26
N MET A 189 -3.95 5.58 -12.01
CA MET A 189 -3.31 6.13 -10.82
C MET A 189 -1.91 5.55 -10.58
N ILE A 190 -1.64 4.30 -10.97
CA ILE A 190 -0.29 3.73 -11.01
C ILE A 190 0.58 4.54 -11.97
N ALA A 191 0.08 4.83 -13.19
CA ALA A 191 0.83 5.61 -14.16
C ALA A 191 1.12 7.04 -13.68
N ILE A 192 0.17 7.68 -13.01
CA ILE A 192 0.31 9.02 -12.42
C ILE A 192 1.32 9.03 -11.27
N SER A 193 1.24 8.04 -10.36
CA SER A 193 2.02 7.99 -9.12
C SER A 193 3.38 7.30 -9.24
N ALA A 194 3.69 6.67 -10.38
CA ALA A 194 4.92 5.93 -10.60
C ALA A 194 6.16 6.70 -10.14
N ASN A 195 6.93 6.10 -9.23
CA ASN A 195 8.08 6.72 -8.58
C ASN A 195 9.12 5.69 -8.12
N SER A 196 9.29 4.61 -8.88
CA SER A 196 10.24 3.55 -8.54
C SER A 196 10.91 2.93 -9.76
N PRO A 197 11.76 3.66 -10.51
CA PRO A 197 12.39 3.13 -11.73
C PRO A 197 13.60 2.19 -11.46
N LEU A 198 14.10 2.16 -10.23
CA LEU A 198 15.25 1.34 -9.80
C LEU A 198 14.86 0.41 -8.66
N LEU A 199 15.60 -0.68 -8.49
CA LEU A 199 15.56 -1.54 -7.30
C LEU A 199 16.96 -2.12 -7.05
N GLY A 200 17.48 -1.94 -5.83
CA GLY A 200 18.73 -2.58 -5.41
C GLY A 200 19.95 -2.19 -6.24
N GLY A 201 20.03 -0.93 -6.68
CA GLY A 201 21.14 -0.37 -7.46
C GLY A 201 20.95 -0.43 -8.97
N GLU A 202 19.95 -1.17 -9.47
CA GLU A 202 19.79 -1.44 -10.89
C GLU A 202 18.50 -0.85 -11.48
N PRO A 203 18.53 -0.30 -12.71
CA PRO A 203 17.32 0.03 -13.46
C PRO A 203 16.46 -1.20 -13.68
N SER A 204 15.18 -1.12 -13.31
CA SER A 204 14.28 -2.27 -13.42
C SER A 204 13.68 -2.41 -14.83
N GLY A 205 13.64 -1.31 -15.60
CA GLY A 205 12.91 -1.20 -16.86
C GLY A 205 11.41 -0.95 -16.70
N TRP A 206 10.95 -0.62 -15.48
CA TRP A 206 9.56 -0.29 -15.15
C TRP A 206 9.48 1.11 -14.56
N ARG A 207 8.33 1.78 -14.69
CA ARG A 207 8.11 3.09 -14.04
C ARG A 207 7.71 2.93 -12.57
N SER A 208 6.89 1.93 -12.28
CA SER A 208 6.63 1.44 -10.92
C SER A 208 7.18 0.03 -10.75
N THR A 209 8.40 -0.08 -10.23
CA THR A 209 8.98 -1.37 -9.83
C THR A 209 8.23 -1.97 -8.65
N ARG A 210 7.65 -1.15 -7.77
CA ARG A 210 6.79 -1.62 -6.70
C ARG A 210 5.64 -2.48 -7.23
N GLN A 211 4.91 -2.00 -8.24
CA GLN A 211 3.81 -2.78 -8.84
C GLN A 211 4.31 -4.05 -9.54
N ARG A 212 5.47 -4.00 -10.19
CA ARG A 212 6.12 -5.22 -10.73
C ARG A 212 6.44 -6.24 -9.65
N VAL A 213 6.87 -5.81 -8.46
CA VAL A 213 7.14 -6.70 -7.33
C VAL A 213 5.84 -7.41 -6.91
N TRP A 214 4.73 -6.67 -6.80
CA TRP A 214 3.41 -7.22 -6.50
C TRP A 214 2.92 -8.22 -7.58
N SER A 215 3.15 -7.95 -8.87
CA SER A 215 2.73 -8.87 -9.96
C SER A 215 3.56 -10.15 -10.06
N ARG A 216 4.70 -10.21 -9.37
CA ARG A 216 5.55 -11.42 -9.26
C ARG A 216 5.21 -12.30 -8.05
N LEU A 217 4.28 -11.86 -7.21
CA LEU A 217 3.71 -12.66 -6.12
C LEU A 217 2.48 -13.45 -6.59
N ASP A 218 1.92 -14.29 -5.73
CA ASP A 218 0.74 -15.07 -6.08
C ASP A 218 -0.52 -14.21 -6.18
N THR A 219 -1.24 -14.35 -7.29
CA THR A 219 -2.47 -13.60 -7.56
C THR A 219 -3.60 -13.93 -6.58
N ALA A 220 -3.51 -15.06 -5.86
CA ALA A 220 -4.47 -15.44 -4.83
C ALA A 220 -4.43 -14.52 -3.59
N ARG A 221 -3.39 -13.68 -3.44
CA ARG A 221 -3.33 -12.64 -2.40
C ARG A 221 -3.01 -11.24 -2.93
N THR A 222 -2.57 -11.10 -4.18
CA THR A 222 -2.22 -9.78 -4.77
C THR A 222 -3.12 -9.38 -5.93
N GLY A 223 -3.96 -10.28 -6.44
CA GLY A 223 -4.87 -9.99 -7.54
C GLY A 223 -6.03 -9.08 -7.13
N PRO A 224 -6.62 -8.32 -8.08
CA PRO A 224 -7.85 -7.56 -7.89
C PRO A 224 -9.00 -8.39 -7.29
N VAL A 225 -9.82 -7.78 -6.43
CA VAL A 225 -11.03 -8.39 -5.87
C VAL A 225 -12.23 -7.91 -6.68
N LEU A 226 -12.42 -8.51 -7.85
CA LEU A 226 -13.56 -8.27 -8.73
C LEU A 226 -14.13 -9.62 -9.19
N GLY A 227 -15.38 -9.91 -8.80
CA GLY A 227 -16.07 -11.10 -9.25
C GLY A 227 -16.48 -11.04 -10.71
N ALA A 228 -16.64 -12.21 -11.34
CA ALA A 228 -17.09 -12.33 -12.72
C ALA A 228 -18.49 -11.73 -12.96
N SER A 229 -19.33 -11.65 -11.92
CA SER A 229 -20.67 -11.07 -11.98
C SER A 229 -20.72 -9.57 -11.71
N GLY A 230 -19.65 -8.98 -11.16
CA GLY A 230 -19.65 -7.58 -10.69
C GLY A 230 -20.76 -7.29 -9.65
N GLY A 231 -21.09 -8.30 -8.83
CA GLY A 231 -22.21 -8.30 -7.88
C GLY A 231 -21.89 -7.58 -6.56
N ASP A 232 -22.24 -8.19 -5.43
CA ASP A 232 -21.93 -7.65 -4.10
C ASP A 232 -20.42 -7.80 -3.81
N PRO A 233 -19.68 -6.70 -3.56
CA PRO A 233 -18.26 -6.76 -3.17
C PRO A 233 -17.98 -7.64 -1.95
N ALA A 234 -18.97 -7.81 -1.06
CA ALA A 234 -18.84 -8.71 0.09
C ALA A 234 -18.70 -10.18 -0.36
N ASP A 235 -19.48 -10.62 -1.36
CA ASP A 235 -19.39 -11.99 -1.88
C ASP A 235 -18.05 -12.22 -2.58
N ASP A 236 -17.56 -11.23 -3.31
CA ASP A 236 -16.25 -11.27 -3.97
C ASP A 236 -15.12 -11.36 -2.95
N TRP A 237 -15.19 -10.59 -1.86
CA TRP A 237 -14.21 -10.63 -0.79
C TRP A 237 -14.24 -11.94 0.00
N VAL A 238 -15.42 -12.47 0.31
CA VAL A 238 -15.60 -13.79 0.93
C VAL A 238 -14.96 -14.87 0.07
N SER A 239 -15.30 -14.90 -1.22
CA SER A 239 -14.76 -15.86 -2.19
C SER A 239 -13.24 -15.77 -2.28
N TYR A 240 -12.70 -14.54 -2.34
CA TYR A 240 -11.27 -14.27 -2.39
C TYR A 240 -10.54 -14.79 -1.14
N ALA A 241 -10.97 -14.36 0.05
CA ALA A 241 -10.32 -14.68 1.31
C ALA A 241 -10.38 -16.17 1.64
N LEU A 242 -11.50 -16.85 1.36
CA LEU A 242 -11.65 -18.28 1.60
C LEU A 242 -10.78 -19.15 0.66
N LYS A 243 -10.57 -18.70 -0.58
CA LYS A 243 -9.73 -19.41 -1.56
C LYS A 243 -8.24 -19.14 -1.37
N ALA A 244 -7.89 -17.99 -0.81
CA ALA A 244 -6.50 -17.61 -0.59
C ALA A 244 -5.77 -18.64 0.29
N PRO A 245 -4.56 -19.08 -0.09
CA PRO A 245 -3.76 -19.96 0.75
C PRO A 245 -3.34 -19.28 2.05
N VAL A 246 -3.50 -20.00 3.16
CA VAL A 246 -3.01 -19.56 4.48
C VAL A 246 -1.50 -19.40 4.41
N MET A 247 -1.00 -18.21 4.74
CA MET A 247 0.44 -17.90 4.66
C MET A 247 1.19 -18.45 5.87
N LEU A 248 0.63 -18.28 7.05
CA LEU A 248 1.23 -18.65 8.33
C LEU A 248 0.14 -18.79 9.40
N VAL A 249 0.43 -19.52 10.47
CA VAL A 249 -0.41 -19.62 11.67
C VAL A 249 0.34 -19.02 12.84
N GLN A 250 -0.30 -18.12 13.59
CA GLN A 250 0.31 -17.56 14.80
C GLN A 250 0.51 -18.65 15.85
N GLY A 251 1.69 -18.64 16.47
CA GLY A 251 1.96 -19.53 17.59
C GLY A 251 1.13 -19.14 18.81
N MET A 252 0.72 -20.14 19.59
CA MET A 252 0.00 -19.92 20.85
C MET A 252 0.98 -19.53 21.97
N GLY A 253 0.68 -18.45 22.69
CA GLY A 253 1.51 -17.98 23.80
C GLY A 253 2.88 -17.51 23.33
N THR A 254 3.95 -18.19 23.74
CA THR A 254 5.33 -17.89 23.34
C THR A 254 5.82 -18.74 22.17
N ALA A 255 4.96 -19.61 21.61
CA ALA A 255 5.34 -20.41 20.45
C ALA A 255 5.57 -19.52 19.22
N PRO A 256 6.57 -19.84 18.37
CA PRO A 256 6.84 -19.05 17.19
C PRO A 256 5.72 -19.19 16.15
N THR A 257 5.58 -18.16 15.32
CA THR A 257 4.73 -18.19 14.13
C THR A 257 5.17 -19.30 13.17
N THR A 258 4.23 -20.15 12.74
CA THR A 258 4.50 -21.28 11.85
C THR A 258 4.17 -20.90 10.41
N PRO A 259 5.14 -20.87 9.49
CA PRO A 259 4.87 -20.63 8.07
C PRO A 259 4.27 -21.86 7.41
N LEU A 260 3.43 -21.64 6.39
CA LEU A 260 2.90 -22.73 5.57
C LEU A 260 3.81 -22.96 4.37
N THR A 261 4.31 -24.19 4.24
CA THR A 261 5.10 -24.63 3.08
C THR A 261 4.27 -25.45 2.08
N GLN A 262 2.99 -25.66 2.39
CA GLN A 262 2.03 -26.33 1.53
C GLN A 262 0.83 -25.40 1.30
N VAL A 263 0.25 -25.48 0.11
CA VAL A 263 -0.92 -24.68 -0.26
C VAL A 263 -2.15 -25.25 0.43
N VAL A 264 -2.67 -24.52 1.42
CA VAL A 264 -3.92 -24.85 2.11
C VAL A 264 -4.84 -23.63 2.01
N PRO A 265 -5.91 -23.68 1.20
CA PRO A 265 -6.94 -22.63 1.20
C PRO A 265 -7.55 -22.48 2.59
N PHE A 266 -7.90 -21.25 2.98
CA PHE A 266 -8.53 -21.02 4.28
C PHE A 266 -9.84 -21.81 4.43
N ALA A 267 -10.62 -21.98 3.36
CA ALA A 267 -11.83 -22.80 3.36
C ALA A 267 -11.58 -24.26 3.77
N ASP A 268 -10.50 -24.88 3.30
CA ASP A 268 -10.18 -26.27 3.63
C ASP A 268 -9.71 -26.41 5.09
N TRP A 269 -9.06 -25.38 5.64
CA TRP A 269 -8.75 -25.32 7.07
C TRP A 269 -10.02 -25.13 7.91
N ALA A 270 -10.89 -24.20 7.52
CA ALA A 270 -12.16 -23.92 8.19
C ALA A 270 -13.10 -25.14 8.20
N ASP A 271 -13.18 -25.88 7.10
CA ASP A 271 -13.98 -27.11 6.97
C ASP A 271 -13.35 -28.32 7.70
N GLY A 272 -12.12 -28.18 8.21
CA GLY A 272 -11.37 -29.26 8.87
C GLY A 272 -10.88 -30.35 7.91
N ARG A 273 -10.81 -30.07 6.60
CA ARG A 273 -10.21 -30.96 5.59
C ARG A 273 -8.69 -30.97 5.70
N ALA A 274 -8.12 -29.84 6.09
CA ALA A 274 -6.75 -29.70 6.56
C ALA A 274 -6.77 -29.19 8.01
N LEU A 275 -5.94 -29.77 8.88
CA LEU A 275 -5.82 -29.35 10.29
C LEU A 275 -4.45 -28.71 10.51
N LEU A 276 -4.38 -27.39 10.36
CA LEU A 276 -3.14 -26.65 10.63
C LEU A 276 -2.93 -26.59 12.15
N GLY A 277 -1.76 -27.04 12.61
CA GLY A 277 -1.51 -27.18 14.05
C GLY A 277 -2.44 -28.19 14.75
N GLY A 278 -3.07 -29.11 14.01
CA GLY A 278 -3.96 -30.13 14.55
C GLY A 278 -5.37 -29.66 14.91
N ARG A 279 -5.76 -28.45 14.48
CA ARG A 279 -7.05 -27.81 14.83
C ARG A 279 -7.71 -27.10 13.64
N ARG A 280 -8.98 -26.73 13.79
CA ARG A 280 -9.65 -25.74 12.91
C ARG A 280 -9.20 -24.31 13.26
N PRO A 281 -9.38 -23.33 12.36
CA PRO A 281 -9.06 -21.93 12.66
C PRO A 281 -10.01 -21.36 13.71
N THR A 282 -9.52 -20.40 14.48
CA THR A 282 -10.32 -19.54 15.37
C THR A 282 -10.67 -18.24 14.64
N ALA A 283 -11.50 -17.39 15.25
CA ALA A 283 -11.74 -16.03 14.74
C ALA A 283 -10.44 -15.22 14.61
N ALA A 284 -9.52 -15.33 15.58
CA ALA A 284 -8.24 -14.63 15.51
C ALA A 284 -7.35 -15.10 14.35
N ASP A 285 -7.42 -16.39 13.98
CA ASP A 285 -6.71 -16.88 12.79
C ASP A 285 -7.31 -16.33 11.50
N LEU A 286 -8.64 -16.17 11.45
CA LEU A 286 -9.31 -15.52 10.32
C LEU A 286 -8.89 -14.06 10.21
N ASP A 287 -8.97 -13.30 11.29
CA ASP A 287 -8.57 -11.89 11.34
C ASP A 287 -7.11 -11.74 10.88
N TYR A 288 -6.23 -12.62 11.38
CA TYR A 288 -4.82 -12.63 10.99
C TYR A 288 -4.63 -13.00 9.52
N HIS A 289 -5.34 -14.00 9.00
CA HIS A 289 -5.29 -14.41 7.59
C HIS A 289 -5.61 -13.23 6.65
N LEU A 290 -6.64 -12.44 6.97
CA LEU A 290 -7.02 -11.26 6.18
C LEU A 290 -5.89 -10.20 6.12
N THR A 291 -5.05 -10.10 7.16
CA THR A 291 -3.86 -9.21 7.14
C THR A 291 -2.74 -9.69 6.20
N THR A 292 -2.83 -10.91 5.66
CA THR A 292 -1.86 -11.49 4.72
C THR A 292 -2.33 -11.44 3.27
N LEU A 293 -3.47 -10.81 3.04
CA LEU A 293 -4.04 -10.52 1.73
C LEU A 293 -3.73 -9.07 1.37
N PHE A 294 -3.26 -8.86 0.16
CA PHE A 294 -2.73 -7.58 -0.33
C PHE A 294 -3.29 -7.23 -1.73
N PRO A 295 -4.61 -7.34 -1.98
CA PRO A 295 -5.17 -6.91 -3.25
C PRO A 295 -4.98 -5.40 -3.44
N PRO A 296 -5.00 -4.88 -4.68
CA PRO A 296 -4.83 -3.44 -4.95
C PRO A 296 -5.87 -2.55 -4.27
N VAL A 297 -7.09 -3.08 -4.04
CA VAL A 297 -8.15 -2.47 -3.23
C VAL A 297 -8.59 -3.50 -2.20
N ARG A 298 -8.31 -3.26 -0.91
CA ARG A 298 -8.61 -4.19 0.18
C ARG A 298 -9.82 -3.72 1.00
N PRO A 299 -10.88 -4.53 1.14
CA PRO A 299 -11.97 -4.22 2.06
C PRO A 299 -11.56 -4.44 3.52
N ARG A 300 -11.81 -3.44 4.37
CA ARG A 300 -11.52 -3.47 5.82
C ARG A 300 -12.60 -2.80 6.69
N GLY A 301 -13.84 -2.83 6.22
CA GLY A 301 -14.91 -1.92 6.66
C GLY A 301 -14.89 -0.59 5.91
N PHE A 302 -13.82 -0.31 5.18
CA PHE A 302 -13.60 0.81 4.25
C PHE A 302 -12.78 0.29 3.06
N LEU A 303 -12.57 1.12 2.04
CA LEU A 303 -11.72 0.82 0.89
C LEU A 303 -10.29 1.25 1.18
N GLU A 304 -9.38 0.30 1.37
CA GLU A 304 -7.95 0.56 1.47
C GLU A 304 -7.31 0.46 0.08
N ILE A 305 -6.87 1.59 -0.48
CA ILE A 305 -6.24 1.69 -1.79
C ILE A 305 -4.73 1.55 -1.65
N ARG A 306 -4.14 0.54 -2.31
CA ARG A 306 -2.75 0.11 -2.06
C ARG A 306 -1.81 0.23 -3.25
N TYR A 307 -2.29 0.72 -4.39
CA TYR A 307 -1.54 0.65 -5.65
C TYR A 307 -0.58 1.83 -5.92
N LEU A 308 -0.58 2.88 -5.09
CA LEU A 308 0.28 4.05 -5.31
C LEU A 308 1.71 3.81 -4.79
N ASP A 309 2.69 4.29 -5.55
CA ASP A 309 4.07 4.39 -5.04
C ASP A 309 4.16 5.50 -3.98
N SER A 310 5.09 5.36 -3.03
CA SER A 310 5.50 6.50 -2.22
C SER A 310 5.98 7.63 -3.14
N THR A 311 5.38 8.81 -2.97
CA THR A 311 5.43 9.91 -3.94
C THR A 311 6.03 11.18 -3.28
N PRO A 312 6.81 12.02 -3.98
CA PRO A 312 7.49 13.17 -3.36
C PRO A 312 6.53 14.18 -2.68
N ASP A 313 7.04 14.93 -1.70
CA ASP A 313 6.26 15.84 -0.85
C ASP A 313 5.52 16.95 -1.60
N ASP A 314 6.01 17.35 -2.77
CA ASP A 314 5.38 18.35 -3.62
C ASP A 314 4.30 17.78 -4.56
N VAL A 315 4.08 16.46 -4.54
CA VAL A 315 3.26 15.74 -5.52
C VAL A 315 2.20 14.86 -4.86
N TRP A 316 2.53 14.13 -3.79
CA TRP A 316 1.59 13.21 -3.14
C TRP A 316 0.26 13.89 -2.72
N PRO A 317 0.23 15.17 -2.26
CA PRO A 317 -1.05 15.81 -1.92
C PRO A 317 -2.00 15.89 -3.12
N ALA A 318 -1.48 16.17 -4.32
CA ALA A 318 -2.29 16.23 -5.54
C ALA A 318 -2.72 14.84 -6.00
N VAL A 319 -1.87 13.81 -5.85
CA VAL A 319 -2.21 12.42 -6.19
C VAL A 319 -3.35 11.91 -5.30
N VAL A 320 -3.24 12.11 -3.98
CA VAL A 320 -4.26 11.72 -3.00
C VAL A 320 -5.57 12.47 -3.26
N PHE A 321 -5.51 13.79 -3.45
CA PHE A 321 -6.68 14.60 -3.77
C PHE A 321 -7.35 14.13 -5.07
N THR A 322 -6.57 13.85 -6.11
CA THR A 322 -7.06 13.30 -7.38
C THR A 322 -7.84 12.01 -7.16
N LEU A 323 -7.25 11.02 -6.47
CA LEU A 323 -7.92 9.74 -6.22
C LEU A 323 -9.21 9.90 -5.40
N ALA A 324 -9.15 10.63 -4.29
CA ALA A 324 -10.30 10.83 -3.40
C ALA A 324 -11.44 11.53 -4.15
N THR A 325 -11.16 12.62 -4.87
CA THR A 325 -12.18 13.35 -5.63
C THR A 325 -12.80 12.51 -6.74
N LEU A 326 -12.02 11.71 -7.47
CA LEU A 326 -12.55 10.82 -8.52
C LEU A 326 -13.47 9.71 -7.98
N LEU A 327 -13.42 9.43 -6.67
CA LEU A 327 -14.29 8.47 -6.02
C LEU A 327 -15.46 9.12 -5.27
N ASP A 328 -15.28 10.32 -4.73
CA ASP A 328 -16.22 10.95 -3.80
C ASP A 328 -17.08 12.06 -4.43
N ASP A 329 -16.57 12.78 -5.44
CA ASP A 329 -17.32 13.86 -6.08
C ASP A 329 -18.17 13.32 -7.23
N PRO A 330 -19.51 13.47 -7.20
CA PRO A 330 -20.39 12.93 -8.22
C PRO A 330 -20.07 13.37 -9.65
N SER A 331 -19.57 14.60 -9.84
CA SER A 331 -19.21 15.11 -11.16
C SER A 331 -17.90 14.52 -11.68
N ALA A 332 -16.97 14.18 -10.78
CA ALA A 332 -15.70 13.57 -11.14
C ALA A 332 -15.83 12.04 -11.34
N VAL A 333 -16.73 11.38 -10.59
CA VAL A 333 -16.99 9.94 -10.67
C VAL A 333 -17.40 9.51 -12.08
N GLU A 334 -18.32 10.25 -12.72
CA GLU A 334 -18.77 9.94 -14.08
C GLU A 334 -17.63 10.07 -15.10
N VAL A 335 -16.84 11.14 -15.00
CA VAL A 335 -15.66 11.35 -15.86
C VAL A 335 -14.61 10.26 -15.63
N ALA A 336 -14.38 9.88 -14.38
CA ALA A 336 -13.43 8.83 -14.01
C ALA A 336 -13.82 7.49 -14.62
N ALA A 337 -15.09 7.10 -14.52
CA ALA A 337 -15.59 5.86 -15.08
C ALA A 337 -15.39 5.80 -16.60
N GLU A 338 -15.77 6.85 -17.32
CA GLU A 338 -15.61 6.92 -18.78
C GLU A 338 -14.13 6.98 -19.21
N ALA A 339 -13.32 7.77 -18.51
CA ALA A 339 -11.91 7.95 -18.84
C ALA A 339 -11.09 6.67 -18.61
N THR A 340 -11.45 5.89 -17.58
CA THR A 340 -10.70 4.67 -17.20
C THR A 340 -11.18 3.41 -17.90
N GLU A 341 -12.40 3.38 -18.45
CA GLU A 341 -12.98 2.20 -19.13
C GLU A 341 -11.99 1.53 -20.11
N PRO A 342 -11.28 2.26 -21.01
CA PRO A 342 -10.37 1.61 -21.94
C PRO A 342 -9.15 0.97 -21.25
N VAL A 343 -8.74 1.44 -20.08
CA VAL A 343 -7.47 1.04 -19.45
C VAL A 343 -7.65 0.31 -18.12
N ALA A 344 -8.89 0.01 -17.71
CA ALA A 344 -9.24 -0.51 -16.38
C ALA A 344 -8.52 -1.82 -15.99
N THR A 345 -8.06 -2.61 -16.97
CA THR A 345 -7.35 -3.88 -16.75
C THR A 345 -5.85 -3.81 -17.07
N GLU A 346 -5.32 -2.65 -17.46
CA GLU A 346 -3.95 -2.47 -17.97
C GLU A 346 -2.91 -2.27 -16.85
N TRP A 347 -2.99 -3.08 -15.78
CA TRP A 347 -2.17 -2.95 -14.57
C TRP A 347 -0.66 -3.08 -14.86
N ASP A 348 -0.26 -4.13 -15.60
CA ASP A 348 1.14 -4.36 -15.96
C ASP A 348 1.66 -3.29 -16.93
N LEU A 349 0.84 -2.88 -17.90
CA LEU A 349 1.20 -1.83 -18.85
C LEU A 349 1.42 -0.50 -18.12
N ALA A 350 0.53 -0.14 -17.19
CA ALA A 350 0.65 1.06 -16.38
C ALA A 350 1.91 1.05 -15.51
N ALA A 351 2.22 -0.07 -14.87
CA ALA A 351 3.44 -0.17 -14.06
C ALA A 351 4.72 -0.13 -14.92
N ARG A 352 4.69 -0.74 -16.11
CA ARG A 352 5.87 -0.85 -16.99
C ARG A 352 6.15 0.43 -17.77
N VAL A 353 5.14 0.97 -18.43
CA VAL A 353 5.25 2.08 -19.39
C VAL A 353 4.77 3.40 -18.78
N GLY A 354 3.78 3.35 -17.88
CA GLY A 354 3.20 4.53 -17.24
C GLY A 354 2.56 5.47 -18.26
N LEU A 355 2.76 6.77 -18.06
CA LEU A 355 2.21 7.84 -18.92
C LEU A 355 2.88 7.95 -20.30
N GLY A 356 3.85 7.06 -20.59
CA GLY A 356 4.38 6.87 -21.94
C GLY A 356 3.40 6.16 -22.88
N ASP A 357 2.39 5.47 -22.34
CA ASP A 357 1.30 4.89 -23.12
C ASP A 357 0.21 5.94 -23.39
N GLU A 358 -0.23 6.06 -24.64
CA GLU A 358 -1.15 7.11 -25.06
C GLU A 358 -2.54 6.98 -24.43
N ARG A 359 -3.04 5.76 -24.25
CA ARG A 359 -4.37 5.52 -23.67
C ARG A 359 -4.37 5.84 -22.18
N LEU A 360 -3.36 5.37 -21.45
CA LEU A 360 -3.17 5.69 -20.03
C LEU A 360 -2.97 7.20 -19.82
N ARG A 361 -2.17 7.85 -20.66
CA ARG A 361 -2.00 9.31 -20.61
C ARG A 361 -3.30 10.05 -20.88
N THR A 362 -4.10 9.59 -21.84
CA THR A 362 -5.41 10.20 -22.14
C THR A 362 -6.37 10.06 -20.96
N ALA A 363 -6.45 8.88 -20.35
CA ALA A 363 -7.25 8.66 -19.14
C ALA A 363 -6.79 9.56 -17.98
N ALA A 364 -5.48 9.61 -17.75
CA ALA A 364 -4.86 10.44 -16.71
C ALA A 364 -5.11 11.93 -16.93
N LEU A 365 -4.99 12.43 -18.17
CA LEU A 365 -5.27 13.83 -18.51
C LEU A 365 -6.71 14.21 -18.16
N ARG A 366 -7.68 13.42 -18.61
CA ARG A 366 -9.10 13.65 -18.31
C ARG A 366 -9.34 13.70 -16.79
N CYS A 367 -8.84 12.70 -16.07
CA CYS A 367 -9.01 12.61 -14.62
C CYS A 367 -8.39 13.81 -13.88
N VAL A 368 -7.11 14.12 -14.17
CA VAL A 368 -6.38 15.18 -13.47
C VAL A 368 -6.90 16.57 -13.84
N GLN A 369 -7.31 16.81 -15.08
CA GLN A 369 -7.93 18.07 -15.50
C GLN A 369 -9.24 18.33 -14.75
N THR A 370 -10.13 17.34 -14.71
CA THR A 370 -11.40 17.44 -13.97
C THR A 370 -11.17 17.75 -12.51
N VAL A 371 -10.24 17.06 -11.84
CA VAL A 371 -9.97 17.35 -10.42
C VAL A 371 -9.24 18.69 -10.22
N ALA A 372 -8.39 19.12 -11.16
CA ALA A 372 -7.71 20.41 -11.07
C ALA A 372 -8.68 21.59 -11.08
N GLU A 373 -9.84 21.48 -11.73
CA GLU A 373 -10.91 22.49 -11.70
C GLU A 373 -11.61 22.57 -10.34
N LEU A 374 -11.65 21.46 -9.61
CA LEU A 374 -12.24 21.35 -8.27
C LEU A 374 -11.23 21.68 -7.15
N ALA A 375 -9.96 21.90 -7.51
CA ALA A 375 -8.89 22.04 -6.53
C ALA A 375 -9.03 23.33 -5.69
N PRO A 376 -9.02 23.23 -4.35
CA PRO A 376 -9.03 24.40 -3.49
C PRO A 376 -7.71 25.18 -3.59
N PRO A 377 -7.67 26.45 -3.14
CA PRO A 377 -6.49 27.31 -3.26
C PRO A 377 -5.18 26.67 -2.76
N GLU A 378 -5.24 25.91 -1.67
CA GLU A 378 -4.11 25.26 -1.01
C GLU A 378 -3.51 24.12 -1.86
N LEU A 379 -4.30 23.52 -2.74
CA LEU A 379 -3.88 22.44 -3.64
C LEU A 379 -3.67 22.89 -5.09
N ARG A 380 -3.95 24.15 -5.44
CA ARG A 380 -3.80 24.66 -6.80
C ARG A 380 -2.39 24.45 -7.35
N ALA A 381 -1.36 24.81 -6.58
CA ALA A 381 0.03 24.66 -7.01
C ALA A 381 0.46 23.19 -7.22
N PRO A 382 0.25 22.25 -6.28
CA PRO A 382 0.59 20.84 -6.52
C PRO A 382 -0.27 20.22 -7.64
N MET A 383 -1.56 20.59 -7.78
CA MET A 383 -2.39 20.11 -8.89
C MET A 383 -1.89 20.61 -10.25
N GLN A 384 -1.47 21.88 -10.37
CA GLN A 384 -0.87 22.40 -11.60
C GLN A 384 0.42 21.65 -11.97
N ARG A 385 1.26 21.29 -10.98
CA ARG A 385 2.46 20.48 -11.23
C ARG A 385 2.10 19.08 -11.71
N LEU A 386 1.13 18.43 -11.06
CA LEU A 386 0.66 17.11 -11.44
C LEU A 386 0.10 17.11 -12.87
N LEU A 387 -0.78 18.06 -13.19
CA LEU A 387 -1.34 18.24 -14.52
C LEU A 387 -0.24 18.44 -15.56
N ARG A 388 0.73 19.33 -15.28
CA ARG A 388 1.84 19.58 -16.20
C ARG A 388 2.67 18.33 -16.47
N ARG A 389 2.91 17.50 -15.47
CA ARG A 389 3.62 16.22 -15.64
C ARG A 389 2.84 15.26 -16.54
N VAL A 390 1.54 15.13 -16.31
CA VAL A 390 0.65 14.28 -17.10
C VAL A 390 0.56 14.76 -18.56
N GLU A 391 0.48 16.08 -18.81
CA GLU A 391 0.56 16.67 -20.17
C GLU A 391 1.84 16.28 -20.91
N LEU A 392 2.96 16.23 -20.19
CA LEU A 392 4.25 15.84 -20.74
C LEU A 392 4.41 14.31 -20.87
N GLY A 393 3.43 13.52 -20.42
CA GLY A 393 3.53 12.06 -20.35
C GLY A 393 4.58 11.58 -19.35
N ARG A 394 4.81 12.35 -18.29
CA ARG A 394 5.87 12.12 -17.29
C ARG A 394 5.31 11.90 -15.89
N SER A 395 6.06 11.19 -15.06
CA SER A 395 5.80 10.90 -13.65
C SER A 395 7.02 11.23 -12.78
N SER A 396 6.92 11.06 -11.46
CA SER A 396 8.10 11.23 -10.57
C SER A 396 9.22 10.24 -10.89
N ALA A 397 8.91 9.07 -11.46
CA ALA A 397 9.90 8.11 -11.93
C ALA A 397 10.80 8.69 -13.04
N ASP A 398 10.28 9.53 -13.93
CA ASP A 398 11.08 10.19 -14.96
C ASP A 398 12.04 11.22 -14.34
N ASP A 399 11.57 11.98 -13.36
CA ASP A 399 12.38 12.99 -12.68
C ASP A 399 13.51 12.34 -11.87
N PHE A 400 13.25 11.21 -11.20
CA PHE A 400 14.29 10.43 -10.51
C PHE A 400 15.28 9.79 -11.50
N THR A 401 14.80 9.30 -12.65
CA THR A 401 15.65 8.76 -13.71
C THR A 401 16.60 9.83 -14.25
N ASP A 402 16.10 11.04 -14.52
CA ASP A 402 16.92 12.17 -14.97
C ASP A 402 17.96 12.58 -13.90
N LEU A 403 17.58 12.56 -12.62
CA LEU A 403 18.49 12.83 -11.50
C LEU A 403 19.63 11.81 -11.43
N VAL A 404 19.32 10.52 -11.58
CA VAL A 404 20.32 9.44 -11.62
C VAL A 404 21.22 9.57 -12.85
N ALA A 405 20.65 9.84 -14.03
CA ALA A 405 21.42 9.99 -15.28
C ALA A 405 22.41 11.18 -15.22
N GLY A 406 22.05 12.24 -14.50
CA GLY A 406 22.93 13.39 -14.25
C GLY A 406 23.92 13.19 -13.09
N SER A 407 23.90 12.06 -12.40
CA SER A 407 24.75 11.79 -11.22
C SER A 407 25.00 10.28 -11.02
N THR A 408 25.00 9.81 -9.77
CA THR A 408 25.03 8.39 -9.41
C THR A 408 23.83 8.08 -8.53
N VAL A 409 23.41 6.82 -8.42
CA VAL A 409 22.28 6.45 -7.55
C VAL A 409 22.50 6.90 -6.10
N PRO A 410 23.68 6.68 -5.47
CA PRO A 410 23.95 7.23 -4.13
C PRO A 410 23.80 8.75 -4.06
N ALA A 411 24.36 9.49 -5.01
CA ALA A 411 24.28 10.96 -5.01
C ALA A 411 22.84 11.47 -5.20
N ALA A 412 22.04 10.79 -6.02
CA ALA A 412 20.63 11.09 -6.20
C ALA A 412 19.83 10.87 -4.89
N VAL A 413 20.05 9.73 -4.22
CA VAL A 413 19.44 9.42 -2.92
C VAL A 413 19.87 10.43 -1.85
N SER A 414 21.16 10.74 -1.75
CA SER A 414 21.69 11.76 -0.83
C SER A 414 21.00 13.11 -1.02
N ARG A 415 20.82 13.54 -2.27
CA ARG A 415 20.12 14.80 -2.58
C ARG A 415 18.67 14.77 -2.11
N LEU A 416 17.95 13.68 -2.34
CA LEU A 416 16.56 13.53 -1.88
C LEU A 416 16.46 13.43 -0.35
N ALA A 417 17.45 12.83 0.30
CA ALA A 417 17.53 12.68 1.75
C ALA A 417 17.83 14.01 2.48
N GLY A 418 18.01 15.10 1.75
CA GLY A 418 18.30 16.42 2.32
C GLY A 418 19.79 16.69 2.56
N MET A 419 20.69 15.87 2.02
CA MET A 419 22.13 16.19 2.01
C MET A 419 22.38 17.30 0.99
N THR A 420 22.70 18.50 1.47
CA THR A 420 23.32 19.51 0.61
C THR A 420 24.72 19.05 0.23
N ALA A 421 24.98 18.94 -1.08
CA ALA A 421 26.30 18.62 -1.64
C ALA A 421 27.37 19.64 -1.25
#